data_AF-A0A351SZ21-F1
#
_entry.id   AF-A0A351SZ21-F1
#
_cell.length_a   1.000
_cell.length_b   1.000
_cell.length_c   1.000
_cell.angle_alpha   90.00
_cell.angle_beta   90.00
_cell.angle_gamma   90.00
#
_symmetry.space_group_name_H-M   'P 1'
#
loop_
_entity.id
_entity.type
_entity.pdbx_description
1 polymer ?
#
loop_
_entity_poly.entity_id
_entity_poly.type
_entity_poly.pdbx_seq_one_letter_code
_entity_poly.pdbx_strand_id
1 'polypeptide(L)'
;MKKLLAVCIIGVFLFFPYHRTRLGAASATTKVVITYAVFSEREGGLFVARDQGFFRKHGLDVQLVYVSTASVALSSLARGDSHLNTGSTSGAILGAMAGGLDLVFVAGLVNKLTGAFVVAPEIKTPMDLKGKTIGVTSIGGGNWVFTMLALEHWGLDLKRDGITIRVIGNEAVRAQA
;
A
#
# COMPACT_ATOMS: atom_id res chain seq x y z
N MET A 1 -2.32 67.96 38.49
CA MET A 1 -1.62 67.34 37.34
C MET A 1 -1.56 65.80 37.37
N LYS A 2 -2.48 65.08 38.05
CA LYS A 2 -2.50 63.60 38.05
C LYS A 2 -3.79 62.96 37.50
N LYS A 3 -4.79 63.76 37.11
CA LYS A 3 -6.08 63.26 36.58
C LYS A 3 -6.24 63.40 35.06
N LEU A 4 -5.31 64.06 34.35
CA LEU A 4 -5.38 64.22 32.90
C LEU A 4 -4.66 63.12 32.11
N LEU A 5 -3.82 62.31 32.75
CA LEU A 5 -3.03 61.26 32.07
C LEU A 5 -3.80 59.96 31.85
N ALA A 6 -4.90 59.73 32.59
CA ALA A 6 -5.66 58.48 32.53
C ALA A 6 -6.64 58.41 31.35
N VAL A 7 -7.01 59.56 30.76
CA VAL A 7 -8.02 59.61 29.67
C VAL A 7 -7.40 59.30 28.30
N CYS A 8 -6.11 59.56 28.11
CA CYS A 8 -5.45 59.29 26.82
C CYS A 8 -5.11 57.80 26.60
N ILE A 9 -5.02 56.98 27.65
CA ILE A 9 -4.67 55.56 27.51
C ILE A 9 -5.88 54.71 27.09
N ILE A 10 -7.10 55.17 27.38
CA ILE A 10 -8.34 54.45 27.00
C ILE A 10 -8.74 54.74 25.54
N GLY A 11 -8.39 55.91 25.01
CA GLY A 11 -8.73 56.30 23.63
C GLY A 11 -7.94 55.60 22.53
N VAL A 12 -6.74 55.09 22.82
CA VAL A 12 -5.86 54.48 21.80
C VAL A 12 -6.21 53.00 21.53
N PHE A 13 -6.97 52.35 22.41
CA PHE A 13 -7.43 50.97 22.19
C PHE A 13 -8.70 50.85 21.33
N LEU A 14 -9.40 51.95 21.05
CA LEU A 14 -10.65 51.94 20.26
C LEU A 14 -10.44 52.23 18.77
N PHE A 15 -9.20 52.49 18.34
CA PHE A 15 -8.84 52.80 16.95
C PHE A 15 -7.71 51.93 16.40
N PHE A 16 -7.42 50.78 17.04
CA PHE A 16 -6.73 49.72 16.32
C PHE A 16 -7.77 49.06 15.41
N PRO A 17 -7.71 49.19 14.07
CA PRO A 17 -8.57 48.40 13.22
C PRO A 17 -8.38 46.95 13.64
N TYR A 18 -9.47 46.31 14.05
CA TYR A 18 -9.60 44.87 14.09
C TYR A 18 -9.36 44.36 12.67
N HIS A 19 -8.10 44.36 12.23
CA HIS A 19 -7.63 43.35 11.32
C HIS A 19 -7.79 42.06 12.11
N ARG A 20 -8.99 41.49 12.01
CA ARG A 20 -9.20 40.05 12.16
C ARG A 20 -8.26 39.43 11.15
N THR A 21 -7.01 39.24 11.55
CA THR A 21 -6.15 38.24 10.96
C THR A 21 -6.98 36.98 11.10
N ARG A 22 -7.64 36.58 10.01
CA ARG A 22 -8.11 35.22 9.89
C ARG A 22 -6.81 34.42 9.95
N LEU A 23 -6.43 34.00 11.15
CA LEU A 23 -5.68 32.76 11.33
C LEU A 23 -6.54 31.76 10.60
N GLY A 24 -6.23 31.52 9.32
CA GLY A 24 -6.83 30.44 8.58
C GLY A 24 -6.60 29.22 9.45
N ALA A 25 -7.68 28.64 9.97
CA ALA A 25 -7.58 27.35 10.64
C ALA A 25 -6.80 26.47 9.66
N ALA A 26 -5.60 26.03 10.07
CA ALA A 26 -4.85 25.08 9.26
C ALA A 26 -5.83 23.96 8.93
N SER A 27 -6.07 23.75 7.62
CA SER A 27 -7.07 22.79 7.17
C SER A 27 -6.80 21.48 7.88
N ALA A 28 -7.78 20.99 8.65
CA ALA A 28 -7.61 19.75 9.40
C ALA A 28 -7.26 18.66 8.39
N THR A 29 -6.10 18.03 8.56
CA THR A 29 -5.64 17.02 7.62
C THR A 29 -6.58 15.82 7.67
N THR A 30 -6.99 15.34 6.51
CA THR A 30 -7.78 14.12 6.40
C THR A 30 -6.90 12.93 6.74
N LYS A 31 -7.25 12.20 7.80
CA LYS A 31 -6.57 10.95 8.15
C LYS A 31 -6.87 9.89 7.09
N VAL A 32 -5.82 9.28 6.54
CA VAL A 32 -5.93 8.19 5.57
C VAL A 32 -5.07 7.04 6.04
N VAL A 33 -5.66 5.85 6.13
CA VAL A 33 -4.94 4.62 6.49
C VAL A 33 -4.74 3.79 5.23
N ILE A 34 -3.50 3.53 4.89
CA ILE A 34 -3.09 2.70 3.75
C ILE A 34 -2.44 1.43 4.30
N THR A 35 -3.04 0.28 4.04
CA THR A 35 -2.47 -1.03 4.38
C THR A 35 -1.55 -1.51 3.27
N TYR A 36 -0.48 -2.22 3.63
CA TYR A 36 0.46 -2.83 2.68
C TYR A 36 0.91 -4.20 3.20
N ALA A 37 1.16 -5.15 2.30
CA ALA A 37 1.46 -6.54 2.67
C ALA A 37 2.92 -6.98 2.46
N VAL A 38 3.72 -6.17 1.77
CA VAL A 38 5.10 -6.51 1.40
C VAL A 38 5.99 -5.29 1.57
N PHE A 39 7.19 -5.50 2.12
CA PHE A 39 8.22 -4.46 2.10
C PHE A 39 9.04 -4.62 0.82
N SER A 40 8.78 -3.77 -0.18
CA SER A 40 9.53 -3.79 -1.43
C SER A 40 9.79 -2.36 -1.93
N GLU A 41 10.67 -2.22 -2.91
CA GLU A 41 10.96 -0.97 -3.61
C GLU A 41 9.69 -0.30 -4.16
N ARG A 42 8.65 -1.09 -4.46
CA ARG A 42 7.35 -0.62 -4.95
C ARG A 42 6.60 0.17 -3.88
N GLU A 43 6.57 -0.36 -2.66
CA GLU A 43 5.90 0.28 -1.52
C GLU A 43 6.75 1.42 -0.94
N GLY A 44 8.08 1.37 -1.13
CA GLY A 44 9.01 2.41 -0.71
C GLY A 44 8.62 3.81 -1.16
N GLY A 45 7.99 3.94 -2.34
CA GLY A 45 7.46 5.22 -2.83
C GLY A 45 6.45 5.88 -1.88
N LEU A 46 5.62 5.10 -1.18
CA LEU A 46 4.65 5.62 -0.21
C LEU A 46 5.33 6.15 1.04
N PHE A 47 6.39 5.47 1.51
CA PHE A 47 7.18 5.92 2.65
C PHE A 47 7.90 7.23 2.32
N VAL A 48 8.56 7.30 1.16
CA VAL A 48 9.19 8.52 0.69
C VAL A 48 8.17 9.65 0.57
N ALA A 49 6.98 9.38 0.02
CA ALA A 49 5.95 10.41 -0.13
C ALA A 49 5.42 10.94 1.21
N ARG A 50 5.29 10.07 2.21
CA ARG A 50 4.93 10.46 3.59
C ARG A 50 6.03 11.28 4.24
N ASP A 51 7.27 10.81 4.15
CA ASP A 51 8.40 11.40 4.88
C ASP A 51 8.80 12.76 4.26
N GLN A 52 8.79 12.86 2.93
CA GLN A 52 8.99 14.12 2.18
C GLN A 52 7.78 15.07 2.26
N GLY A 53 6.68 14.65 2.89
CA GLY A 53 5.51 15.51 3.12
C GLY A 53 4.64 15.77 1.90
N PHE A 54 4.72 14.94 0.84
CA PHE A 54 3.83 15.05 -0.32
C PHE A 54 2.37 14.87 0.08
N PHE A 55 2.06 13.90 0.94
CA PHE A 55 0.69 13.74 1.46
C PHE A 55 0.21 14.96 2.27
N ARG A 56 1.06 15.49 3.15
CA ARG A 56 0.76 16.69 3.96
C ARG A 56 0.54 17.92 3.09
N LYS A 57 1.30 18.07 1.99
CA LYS A 57 1.10 19.14 0.99
C LYS A 57 -0.30 19.10 0.36
N HIS A 58 -0.90 17.93 0.30
CA HIS A 58 -2.28 17.72 -0.18
C HIS A 58 -3.31 17.61 0.96
N GLY A 59 -2.96 18.00 2.18
CA GLY A 59 -3.87 17.98 3.33
C GLY A 59 -4.20 16.59 3.86
N LEU A 60 -3.37 15.57 3.57
CA LEU A 60 -3.55 14.20 4.02
C LEU A 60 -2.57 13.84 5.13
N ASP A 61 -3.09 13.24 6.21
CA ASP A 61 -2.30 12.58 7.25
C ASP A 61 -2.33 11.07 7.02
N VAL A 62 -1.31 10.57 6.33
CA VAL A 62 -1.23 9.18 5.87
C VAL A 62 -0.53 8.30 6.90
N GLN A 63 -1.22 7.25 7.34
CA GLN A 63 -0.67 6.14 8.12
C GLN A 63 -0.47 4.92 7.23
N LEU A 64 0.76 4.41 7.19
CA LEU A 64 1.11 3.18 6.48
C LEU A 64 1.13 2.02 7.49
N VAL A 65 0.28 1.01 7.30
CA VAL A 65 0.10 -0.11 8.24
C VAL A 65 0.41 -1.44 7.54
N TYR A 66 1.34 -2.20 8.11
CA TYR A 66 1.66 -3.53 7.61
C TYR A 66 0.54 -4.53 7.95
N VAL A 67 0.14 -5.35 6.98
CA VAL A 67 -0.80 -6.46 7.16
C VAL A 67 -0.22 -7.74 6.57
N SER A 68 -0.34 -8.86 7.29
CA SER A 68 0.38 -10.09 6.94
C SER A 68 -0.21 -10.86 5.75
N THR A 69 -1.46 -10.58 5.34
CA THR A 69 -2.13 -11.28 4.23
C THR A 69 -3.14 -10.38 3.50
N ALA A 70 -3.46 -10.73 2.25
CA ALA A 70 -4.50 -10.06 1.46
C ALA A 70 -5.90 -10.16 2.11
N SER A 71 -6.21 -11.28 2.77
CA SER A 71 -7.49 -11.46 3.46
C SER A 71 -7.66 -10.47 4.61
N VAL A 72 -6.60 -10.24 5.40
CA VAL A 72 -6.61 -9.23 6.48
C VAL A 72 -6.79 -7.83 5.91
N ALA A 73 -6.12 -7.51 4.79
CA ALA A 73 -6.29 -6.22 4.12
C ALA A 73 -7.74 -6.00 3.65
N LEU A 74 -8.35 -7.01 3.01
CA LEU A 74 -9.74 -6.95 2.55
C LEU A 74 -10.73 -6.79 3.70
N SER A 75 -10.53 -7.51 4.81
CA SER A 75 -11.36 -7.34 6.00
C SER A 75 -11.23 -5.93 6.61
N SER A 76 -10.02 -5.37 6.62
CA SER A 76 -9.77 -4.01 7.08
C SER A 76 -10.46 -2.96 6.19
N LEU A 77 -10.42 -3.13 4.87
CA LEU A 77 -11.18 -2.29 3.92
C LEU A 77 -12.69 -2.41 4.14
N ALA A 78 -13.21 -3.64 4.23
CA ALA A 78 -14.63 -3.90 4.40
C ALA A 78 -15.22 -3.31 5.70
N ARG A 79 -14.39 -3.24 6.77
CA ARG A 79 -14.77 -2.65 8.06
C ARG A 79 -14.57 -1.13 8.13
N GLY A 80 -13.87 -0.54 7.15
CA GLY A 80 -13.48 0.87 7.18
C GLY A 80 -12.30 1.18 8.10
N ASP A 81 -11.61 0.16 8.62
CA ASP A 81 -10.41 0.32 9.45
C ASP A 81 -9.22 0.86 8.61
N SER A 82 -9.20 0.53 7.32
CA SER A 82 -8.30 1.11 6.31
C SER A 82 -9.08 1.71 5.16
N HIS A 83 -8.53 2.76 4.55
CA HIS A 83 -9.14 3.46 3.42
C HIS A 83 -8.61 2.96 2.07
N LEU A 84 -7.34 2.55 2.04
CA LEU A 84 -6.67 2.03 0.86
C LEU A 84 -5.84 0.81 1.24
N ASN A 85 -5.63 -0.08 0.28
CA ASN A 85 -4.65 -1.15 0.37
C ASN A 85 -3.73 -1.07 -0.85
N THR A 86 -2.43 -1.19 -0.62
CA THR A 86 -1.45 -1.42 -1.67
C THR A 86 -1.04 -2.89 -1.69
N GLY A 87 -1.16 -3.48 -2.88
CA GLY A 87 -0.83 -4.87 -3.10
C GLY A 87 -1.12 -5.29 -4.53
N SER A 88 -0.58 -6.44 -4.91
CA SER A 88 -0.82 -7.02 -6.23
C SER A 88 -2.27 -7.45 -6.39
N THR A 89 -2.81 -7.29 -7.60
CA THR A 89 -4.03 -7.96 -8.01
C THR A 89 -3.86 -9.47 -7.81
N SER A 90 -4.76 -10.06 -7.03
CA SER A 90 -4.72 -11.47 -6.64
C SER A 90 -6.10 -12.08 -6.81
N GLY A 91 -6.16 -13.41 -6.90
CA GLY A 91 -7.43 -14.14 -6.98
C GLY A 91 -8.31 -13.88 -5.76
N ALA A 92 -7.72 -13.64 -4.58
CA ALA A 92 -8.47 -13.27 -3.38
C ALA A 92 -9.18 -11.91 -3.52
N ILE A 93 -8.50 -10.89 -4.06
CA ILE A 93 -9.09 -9.56 -4.27
C ILE A 93 -10.17 -9.62 -5.36
N LEU A 94 -9.86 -10.24 -6.50
CA LEU A 94 -10.81 -10.39 -7.60
C LEU A 94 -12.03 -11.22 -7.18
N GLY A 95 -11.82 -12.30 -6.43
CA GLY A 95 -12.88 -13.13 -5.89
C GLY A 95 -13.77 -12.38 -4.89
N ALA A 96 -13.19 -11.55 -4.03
CA ALA A 96 -13.96 -10.71 -3.10
C ALA A 96 -14.83 -9.69 -3.86
N MET A 97 -14.27 -9.05 -4.90
CA MET A 97 -15.01 -8.14 -5.77
C MET A 97 -16.16 -8.85 -6.50
N ALA A 98 -15.88 -10.01 -7.11
CA ALA A 98 -16.88 -10.84 -7.77
C ALA A 98 -17.96 -11.35 -6.79
N GLY A 99 -17.59 -11.55 -5.52
CA GLY A 99 -18.49 -11.90 -4.43
C GLY A 99 -19.32 -10.72 -3.89
N GLY A 100 -19.19 -9.53 -4.46
CA GLY A 100 -19.99 -8.35 -4.13
C GLY A 100 -19.36 -7.37 -3.15
N LEU A 101 -18.09 -7.53 -2.78
CA LEU A 101 -17.39 -6.50 -2.01
C LEU A 101 -17.12 -5.29 -2.92
N ASP A 102 -17.65 -4.13 -2.54
CA ASP A 102 -17.51 -2.88 -3.30
C ASP A 102 -16.09 -2.32 -3.18
N LEU A 103 -15.21 -2.75 -4.09
CA LEU A 103 -13.84 -2.26 -4.21
C LEU A 103 -13.61 -1.72 -5.61
N VAL A 104 -12.70 -0.76 -5.71
CA VAL A 104 -12.24 -0.22 -6.98
C VAL A 104 -10.72 -0.09 -6.97
N PHE A 105 -10.10 -0.37 -8.12
CA PHE A 105 -8.69 -0.05 -8.32
C PHE A 105 -8.56 1.40 -8.75
N VAL A 106 -7.93 2.24 -7.91
CA VAL A 106 -7.81 3.69 -8.15
C VAL A 106 -6.45 4.10 -8.72
N ALA A 107 -5.42 3.25 -8.61
CA ALA A 107 -4.08 3.51 -9.09
C ALA A 107 -3.31 2.22 -9.38
N GLY A 108 -2.47 2.24 -10.42
CA GLY A 108 -1.50 1.19 -10.71
C GLY A 108 -0.09 1.72 -10.49
N LEU A 109 0.53 1.36 -9.36
CA LEU A 109 1.91 1.76 -9.05
C LEU A 109 2.94 1.02 -9.93
N VAL A 110 2.59 -0.19 -10.37
CA VAL A 110 3.41 -1.04 -11.24
C VAL A 110 2.51 -1.76 -12.24
N ASN A 111 2.77 -1.57 -13.53
CA ASN A 111 1.96 -2.13 -14.63
C ASN A 111 2.68 -3.25 -15.41
N LYS A 112 3.76 -3.78 -14.86
CA LYS A 112 4.52 -4.91 -15.39
C LYS A 112 4.85 -5.87 -14.25
N LEU A 113 4.99 -7.16 -14.54
CA LEU A 113 5.56 -8.09 -13.56
C LEU A 113 7.04 -7.76 -13.35
N THR A 114 7.30 -6.91 -12.36
CA THR A 114 8.65 -6.61 -11.88
C THR A 114 8.92 -7.53 -10.69
N GLY A 115 9.83 -8.48 -10.88
CA GLY A 115 10.20 -9.50 -9.89
C GLY A 115 11.15 -10.50 -10.50
N ALA A 116 11.80 -11.29 -9.64
CA ALA A 116 12.71 -12.35 -10.06
C ALA A 116 12.20 -13.72 -9.60
N PHE A 117 12.37 -14.73 -10.46
CA PHE A 117 12.34 -16.12 -10.02
C PHE A 117 13.70 -16.44 -9.40
N VAL A 118 13.72 -16.64 -8.09
CA VAL A 118 14.90 -17.15 -7.40
C VAL A 118 14.86 -18.66 -7.48
N VAL A 119 15.93 -19.25 -8.00
CA VAL A 119 16.03 -20.68 -8.29
C VAL A 119 17.37 -21.22 -7.83
N ALA A 120 17.43 -22.55 -7.65
CA ALA A 120 18.67 -23.22 -7.36
C ALA A 120 19.68 -23.06 -8.53
N PRO A 121 21.00 -23.03 -8.28
CA PRO A 121 22.00 -22.74 -9.30
C PRO A 121 21.95 -23.65 -10.53
N GLU A 122 21.45 -24.88 -10.41
CA GLU A 122 21.30 -25.84 -11.50
C GLU A 122 20.17 -25.50 -12.48
N ILE A 123 19.22 -24.64 -12.12
CA ILE A 123 18.11 -24.21 -12.97
C ILE A 123 18.61 -23.04 -13.82
N LYS A 124 18.84 -23.28 -15.12
CA LYS A 124 19.42 -22.29 -16.05
C LYS A 124 18.40 -21.69 -17.00
N THR A 125 17.33 -22.43 -17.26
CA THR A 125 16.27 -22.04 -18.17
C THR A 125 14.91 -22.28 -17.51
N PRO A 126 13.84 -21.61 -17.97
CA PRO A 126 12.49 -21.92 -17.52
C PRO A 126 12.12 -23.40 -17.68
N MET A 127 12.63 -24.07 -18.72
CA MET A 127 12.34 -25.49 -18.96
C MET A 127 12.92 -26.42 -17.89
N ASP A 128 13.89 -25.96 -17.10
CA ASP A 128 14.44 -26.76 -16.01
C ASP A 128 13.48 -26.83 -14.80
N LEU A 129 12.36 -26.09 -14.84
CA LEU A 129 11.30 -26.14 -13.83
C LEU A 129 10.40 -27.39 -13.96
N LYS A 130 10.46 -28.12 -15.07
CA LYS A 130 9.65 -29.34 -15.25
C LYS A 130 9.97 -30.37 -14.15
N GLY A 131 8.92 -30.94 -13.55
CA GLY A 131 9.05 -31.86 -12.43
C GLY A 131 9.50 -31.23 -11.11
N LYS A 132 9.69 -29.91 -11.04
CA LYS A 132 10.14 -29.21 -9.81
C LYS A 132 8.98 -28.72 -8.96
N THR A 133 9.30 -28.34 -7.73
CA THR A 133 8.35 -27.70 -6.81
C THR A 133 8.64 -26.20 -6.74
N ILE A 134 7.60 -25.37 -6.87
CA ILE A 134 7.69 -23.91 -6.75
C ILE A 134 6.99 -23.46 -5.47
N GLY A 135 7.69 -22.65 -4.67
CA GLY A 135 7.20 -22.11 -3.41
C GLY A 135 6.44 -20.78 -3.58
N VAL A 136 5.19 -20.72 -3.12
CA VAL A 136 4.33 -19.52 -3.12
C VAL A 136 3.92 -19.11 -1.70
N THR A 137 3.35 -17.90 -1.54
CA THR A 137 2.94 -17.42 -0.21
C THR A 137 1.56 -17.91 0.18
N SER A 138 0.65 -17.99 -0.79
CA SER A 138 -0.68 -18.58 -0.67
C SER A 138 -1.23 -18.91 -2.05
N ILE A 139 -2.09 -19.93 -2.14
CA ILE A 139 -2.85 -20.19 -3.37
C ILE A 139 -3.79 -19.02 -3.63
N GLY A 140 -3.85 -18.54 -4.86
CA GLY A 140 -4.64 -17.37 -5.24
C GLY A 140 -4.04 -16.03 -4.78
N GLY A 141 -2.91 -16.03 -4.06
CA GLY A 141 -2.17 -14.82 -3.70
C GLY A 141 -1.43 -14.19 -4.89
N GLY A 142 -0.93 -12.96 -4.71
CA GLY A 142 -0.28 -12.21 -5.79
C GLY A 142 0.93 -12.93 -6.40
N ASN A 143 1.80 -13.53 -5.58
CA ASN A 143 2.94 -14.27 -6.12
C ASN A 143 2.55 -15.58 -6.82
N TRP A 144 1.48 -16.23 -6.39
CA TRP A 144 0.93 -17.39 -7.09
C TRP A 144 0.41 -16.99 -8.46
N VAL A 145 -0.37 -15.90 -8.57
CA VAL A 145 -0.82 -15.37 -9.86
C VAL A 145 0.38 -15.04 -10.75
N PHE A 146 1.43 -14.42 -10.19
CA PHE A 146 2.65 -14.12 -10.93
C PHE A 146 3.37 -15.36 -11.42
N THR A 147 3.45 -16.42 -10.60
CA THR A 147 4.01 -17.70 -11.00
C THR A 147 3.20 -18.31 -12.14
N MET A 148 1.88 -18.32 -12.05
CA MET A 148 1.03 -18.86 -13.13
C MET A 148 1.22 -18.10 -14.44
N LEU A 149 1.23 -16.76 -14.40
CA LEU A 149 1.48 -15.92 -15.59
C LEU A 149 2.87 -16.13 -16.18
N ALA A 150 3.90 -16.32 -15.35
CA ALA A 150 5.25 -16.59 -15.81
C ALA A 150 5.36 -17.97 -16.48
N LEU A 151 4.75 -19.00 -15.88
CA LEU A 151 4.71 -20.34 -16.45
C LEU A 151 3.97 -20.33 -17.81
N GLU A 152 2.82 -19.67 -17.89
CA GLU A 152 2.07 -19.52 -19.15
C GLU A 152 2.92 -18.80 -20.21
N HIS A 153 3.58 -17.70 -19.85
CA HIS A 153 4.47 -16.99 -20.75
C HIS A 153 5.63 -17.85 -21.27
N TRP A 154 6.15 -18.75 -20.44
CA TRP A 154 7.18 -19.73 -20.83
C TRP A 154 6.62 -20.99 -21.49
N GLY A 155 5.29 -21.05 -21.70
CA GLY A 155 4.61 -22.19 -22.29
C GLY A 155 4.62 -23.44 -21.43
N LEU A 156 4.79 -23.32 -20.11
CA LEU A 156 4.75 -24.40 -19.12
C LEU A 156 3.36 -24.57 -18.54
N ASP A 157 2.99 -25.82 -18.24
CA ASP A 157 1.75 -26.17 -17.56
C ASP A 157 2.03 -27.07 -16.36
N LEU A 158 1.35 -26.80 -15.23
CA LEU A 158 1.59 -27.52 -13.99
C LEU A 158 1.38 -29.03 -14.14
N LYS A 159 0.31 -29.44 -14.82
CA LYS A 159 -0.08 -30.85 -14.92
C LYS A 159 0.75 -31.56 -15.99
N ARG A 160 0.87 -30.99 -17.19
CA ARG A 160 1.62 -31.56 -18.31
C ARG A 160 3.10 -31.69 -17.98
N ASP A 161 3.68 -30.68 -17.33
CA ASP A 161 5.11 -30.64 -17.05
C ASP A 161 5.47 -31.09 -15.63
N GLY A 162 4.49 -31.58 -14.85
CA GLY A 162 4.71 -32.15 -13.51
C GLY A 162 5.22 -31.15 -12.47
N ILE A 163 4.88 -29.87 -12.60
CA ILE A 163 5.31 -28.81 -11.68
C ILE A 163 4.35 -28.76 -10.49
N THR A 164 4.91 -28.85 -9.28
CA THR A 164 4.13 -28.81 -8.04
C THR A 164 4.19 -27.42 -7.40
N ILE A 165 3.07 -26.91 -6.89
CA ILE A 165 3.03 -25.66 -6.12
C ILE A 165 2.94 -25.99 -4.63
N ARG A 166 3.80 -25.37 -3.82
CA ARG A 166 3.77 -25.50 -2.35
C ARG A 166 3.67 -24.15 -1.68
N VAL A 167 2.78 -24.05 -0.69
CA VAL A 167 2.70 -22.86 0.17
C VAL A 167 3.81 -22.94 1.21
N ILE A 168 4.75 -21.99 1.16
CA ILE A 168 5.91 -21.93 2.07
C ILE A 168 5.75 -20.82 3.12
N GLY A 169 4.89 -19.83 2.86
CA GLY A 169 4.64 -18.72 3.78
C GLY A 169 5.21 -17.40 3.26
N ASN A 170 5.44 -16.44 4.16
CA ASN A 170 5.84 -15.09 3.79
C ASN A 170 7.24 -15.03 3.15
N GLU A 171 7.60 -13.86 2.63
CA GLU A 171 8.85 -13.64 1.91
C GLU A 171 10.10 -13.96 2.75
N ALA A 172 10.09 -13.60 4.04
CA ALA A 172 11.21 -13.87 4.94
C ALA A 172 11.49 -15.38 5.10
N VAL A 173 10.45 -16.20 5.18
CA VAL A 173 10.60 -17.66 5.24
C VAL A 173 11.03 -18.22 3.89
N ARG A 174 10.47 -17.72 2.78
CA ARG A 174 10.84 -18.17 1.42
C ARG A 174 12.28 -17.85 1.05
N ALA A 175 12.84 -16.76 1.57
CA ALA A 175 14.23 -16.42 1.35
C ALA A 175 15.23 -17.34 2.08
N GLN A 176 14.76 -18.14 3.04
CA GLN A 176 15.58 -19.10 3.79
C GLN A 176 15.51 -20.53 3.22
N ALA A 177 14.56 -20.79 2.32
CA ALA A 177 14.28 -22.11 1.74
C ALA A 177 15.09 -22.33 0.45
#